data_AF-A0A831NY20-F1
#
_entry.id   AF-A0A831NY20-F1
#
_cell.length_a   1.000
_cell.length_b   1.000
_cell.length_c   1.000
_cell.angle_alpha   90.00
_cell.angle_beta   90.00
_cell.angle_gamma   90.00
#
_symmetry.space_group_name_H-M   'P 1'
#
loop_
_entity.id
_entity.type
_entity.pdbx_description
1 polymer ?
#
loop_
_entity_poly.entity_id
_entity_poly.type
_entity_poly.pdbx_seq_one_letter_code
_entity_poly.pdbx_strand_id
1 'polypeptide(L)'
;MAKSRKKDEGFEEGLLELEAIVARLEGGDTSLEESLDLFEKGTARLKSLAVMLDEAEKKVDILTRDMSGEMKTVPFDKNGNED
;
A
#
# COMPACT_ATOMS: atom_id res chain seq x y z
N MET A 1 2.89 11.18 -16.33
CA MET A 1 1.64 11.37 -15.55
C MET A 1 0.69 10.16 -15.54
N ALA A 2 0.81 9.18 -16.44
CA ALA A 2 -0.13 8.04 -16.49
C ALA A 2 0.05 6.97 -15.38
N LYS A 3 1.22 6.88 -14.74
CA LYS A 3 1.53 5.85 -13.74
C LYS A 3 0.97 6.16 -12.33
N SER A 4 0.70 7.43 -12.03
CA SER A 4 0.15 7.84 -10.73
C SER A 4 -1.34 7.48 -10.63
N ARG A 5 -2.13 7.81 -11.65
CA ARG A 5 -3.58 7.54 -11.65
C ARG A 5 -3.93 6.06 -11.46
N LYS A 6 -3.20 5.14 -12.12
CA LYS A 6 -3.40 3.70 -11.93
C LYS A 6 -3.13 3.22 -10.49
N LYS A 7 -2.21 3.89 -9.78
CA LYS A 7 -1.90 3.54 -8.40
C LYS A 7 -2.98 4.08 -7.45
N ASP A 8 -3.51 5.26 -7.74
CA ASP A 8 -4.62 5.88 -7.02
C ASP A 8 -5.91 5.06 -7.21
N GLU A 9 -6.23 4.67 -8.45
CA GLU A 9 -7.35 3.76 -8.78
C GLU A 9 -7.22 2.42 -8.02
N GLY A 10 -6.02 1.82 -7.99
CA GLY A 10 -5.79 0.56 -7.27
C GLY A 10 -5.85 0.67 -5.74
N PHE A 11 -5.62 1.85 -5.18
CA PHE A 11 -5.79 2.11 -3.74
C PHE A 11 -7.28 2.27 -3.40
N GLU A 12 -8.00 3.09 -4.16
CA GLU A 12 -9.44 3.34 -3.96
C GLU A 12 -10.25 2.05 -4.12
N GLU A 13 -9.99 1.27 -5.17
CA GLU A 13 -10.61 -0.05 -5.36
C GLU A 13 -10.33 -0.98 -4.17
N GLY A 14 -9.11 -0.93 -3.64
CA GLY A 14 -8.75 -1.77 -2.49
C GLY A 14 -9.34 -1.35 -1.17
N LEU A 15 -9.56 -0.06 -0.98
CA LEU A 15 -10.26 0.45 0.17
C LEU A 15 -11.74 0.02 0.13
N LEU A 16 -12.38 0.12 -1.03
CA LEU A 16 -13.76 -0.33 -1.23
C LEU A 16 -13.93 -1.84 -0.97
N GLU A 17 -12.98 -2.66 -1.44
CA GLU A 17 -12.98 -4.10 -1.14
C GLU A 17 -12.85 -4.37 0.37
N LEU A 18 -11.97 -3.65 1.07
CA LEU A 18 -11.79 -3.79 2.51
C LEU A 18 -13.06 -3.38 3.27
N GLU A 19 -13.69 -2.27 2.90
CA GLU A 19 -14.97 -1.81 3.48
C GLU A 19 -16.07 -2.86 3.29
N ALA A 20 -16.16 -3.47 2.11
CA ALA A 20 -17.12 -4.54 1.84
C ALA A 20 -16.87 -5.79 2.70
N ILE A 21 -15.60 -6.16 2.93
CA ILE A 21 -15.25 -7.26 3.83
C ILE A 21 -15.68 -6.96 5.27
N VAL A 22 -15.38 -5.75 5.76
CA VAL A 22 -15.75 -5.32 7.12
C VAL A 22 -17.27 -5.32 7.29
N ALA A 23 -18.02 -4.73 6.35
CA ALA A 23 -19.47 -4.71 6.40
C ALA A 23 -20.08 -6.12 6.45
N ARG A 24 -19.49 -7.08 5.73
CA ARG A 24 -19.93 -8.48 5.73
C ARG A 24 -19.63 -9.19 7.06
N LEU A 25 -18.47 -8.93 7.66
CA LEU A 25 -18.11 -9.43 8.99
C LEU A 25 -19.00 -8.85 10.09
N GLU A 26 -19.35 -7.56 10.01
CA GLU A 26 -20.25 -6.89 10.96
C GLU A 26 -21.72 -7.33 10.82
N GLY A 27 -22.11 -7.76 9.62
CA GLY A 27 -23.47 -8.22 9.33
C GLY A 27 -23.88 -9.49 10.08
N GLY A 28 -22.92 -10.27 10.59
CA GLY A 28 -23.18 -11.41 11.49
C GLY A 28 -23.87 -12.63 10.86
N ASP A 29 -24.17 -12.60 9.56
CA ASP A 29 -24.85 -13.68 8.82
C ASP A 29 -23.85 -14.62 8.11
N THR A 30 -22.59 -14.62 8.55
CA THR A 30 -21.51 -15.43 8.00
C THR A 30 -21.23 -16.66 8.86
N SER A 31 -20.96 -17.79 8.22
CA SER A 31 -20.48 -18.97 8.93
C SER A 31 -19.11 -18.73 9.57
N LEU A 32 -18.69 -19.58 10.53
CA LEU A 32 -17.36 -19.45 11.15
C LEU A 32 -16.24 -19.57 10.12
N GLU A 33 -16.33 -20.52 9.19
CA GLU A 33 -15.34 -20.73 8.13
C GLU A 33 -15.27 -19.52 7.19
N GLU A 34 -16.42 -18.98 6.79
CA GLU A 34 -16.49 -17.77 5.98
C GLU A 34 -15.95 -16.54 6.72
N SER A 35 -16.21 -16.43 8.03
CA SER A 35 -15.70 -15.34 8.85
C SER A 35 -14.17 -15.37 8.96
N LEU A 36 -13.58 -16.56 9.04
CA LEU A 36 -12.12 -16.73 9.02
C LEU A 36 -11.51 -16.36 7.66
N ASP A 37 -12.12 -16.80 6.57
CA ASP A 37 -11.69 -16.45 5.20
C ASP A 37 -11.79 -14.94 4.94
N LEU A 38 -12.90 -14.30 5.32
CA LEU A 38 -13.08 -12.86 5.22
C LEU A 38 -12.06 -12.10 6.07
N PHE A 39 -11.78 -12.56 7.29
CA PHE A 39 -10.75 -11.96 8.15
C PHE A 39 -9.36 -12.06 7.53
N GLU A 40 -8.97 -13.23 7.01
CA GLU A 40 -7.68 -13.41 6.33
C GLU A 40 -7.56 -12.45 5.13
N LYS A 41 -8.58 -12.42 4.27
CA LYS A 41 -8.65 -11.50 3.13
C LYS A 41 -8.57 -10.03 3.55
N GLY A 42 -9.31 -9.65 4.58
CA GLY A 42 -9.31 -8.29 5.13
C GLY A 42 -7.93 -7.87 5.64
N THR A 43 -7.26 -8.74 6.41
CA THR A 43 -5.90 -8.44 6.91
C THR A 43 -4.86 -8.36 5.79
N ALA A 44 -4.97 -9.22 4.77
CA ALA A 44 -4.10 -9.15 3.60
C ALA A 44 -4.33 -7.84 2.82
N ARG A 45 -5.58 -7.42 2.66
CA ARG A 45 -5.93 -6.18 1.96
C ARG A 45 -5.43 -4.95 2.72
N LEU A 46 -5.64 -4.90 4.04
CA LEU A 46 -5.14 -3.85 4.91
C LEU A 46 -3.62 -3.71 4.80
N LYS A 47 -2.88 -4.81 4.84
CA LYS A 47 -1.41 -4.80 4.66
C LYS A 47 -1.00 -4.22 3.31
N SER A 48 -1.70 -4.59 2.24
CA SER A 48 -1.43 -4.05 0.90
C SER A 48 -1.65 -2.54 0.83
N LEU A 49 -2.75 -2.03 1.39
CA LEU A 49 -3.04 -0.60 1.44
C LEU A 49 -2.00 0.17 2.25
N ALA A 50 -1.58 -0.36 3.40
CA ALA A 50 -0.52 0.24 4.22
C ALA A 50 0.80 0.38 3.44
N VAL A 51 1.21 -0.65 2.69
CA VAL A 51 2.41 -0.59 1.84
C VAL A 51 2.28 0.50 0.77
N MET A 52 1.09 0.67 0.17
CA MET A 52 0.88 1.72 -0.83
C MET A 52 1.03 3.12 -0.24
N LEU A 53 0.54 3.33 1.00
CA LEU A 53 0.67 4.59 1.74
C LEU A 53 2.13 4.87 2.12
N ASP A 54 2.86 3.88 2.65
CA ASP A 54 4.28 4.03 2.97
C ASP A 54 5.11 4.43 1.74
N GLU A 55 4.80 3.84 0.59
CA GLU A 55 5.45 4.22 -0.68
C GLU A 55 5.07 5.63 -1.14
N ALA A 56 3.85 6.09 -0.87
CA ALA A 56 3.42 7.45 -1.19
C ALA A 56 4.15 8.46 -0.28
N GLU A 57 4.21 8.19 1.02
CA GLU A 57 4.93 9.01 2.00
C GLU A 57 6.40 9.16 1.62
N LYS A 58 7.10 8.05 1.32
CA LYS A 58 8.50 8.09 0.88
C LYS A 58 8.74 8.97 -0.35
N LYS A 59 7.79 8.98 -1.29
CA LYS A 59 7.89 9.83 -2.49
C LYS A 59 7.71 11.30 -2.14
N VAL A 60 6.76 11.63 -1.26
CA VAL A 60 6.56 12.99 -0.76
C VAL A 60 7.80 13.49 -0.03
N ASP A 61 8.41 12.64 0.80
CA ASP A 61 9.65 12.94 1.52
C ASP A 61 10.80 13.27 0.58
N ILE A 62 11.03 12.46 -0.46
CA ILE A 62 12.07 12.70 -1.46
C ILE A 62 11.83 14.03 -2.17
N LEU A 63 10.60 14.26 -2.66
CA LEU A 63 10.24 15.49 -3.37
C LEU A 63 10.39 16.73 -2.49
N THR A 64 10.02 16.65 -1.21
CA THR A 64 10.14 17.77 -0.26
C THR A 64 11.60 18.11 0.01
N ARG A 65 12.47 17.10 0.13
CA ARG A 65 13.92 17.28 0.29
C ARG A 65 14.54 17.92 -0.96
N ASP A 66 14.12 17.49 -2.14
CA ASP A 66 14.55 18.07 -3.41
C ASP A 66 14.12 19.55 -3.55
N MET A 67 12.88 19.88 -3.17
CA MET A 67 12.37 21.26 -3.21
C MET A 67 13.02 22.19 -2.18
N SER A 68 13.46 21.66 -1.04
CA SER A 68 14.22 22.42 -0.04
C SER A 68 15.65 22.76 -0.49
N GLY A 69 16.11 22.27 -1.65
CA GLY A 69 17.44 22.52 -2.18
C GLY A 69 18.57 21.76 -1.45
N GLU A 70 18.25 20.85 -0.53
CA GLU A 70 19.25 20.00 0.14
C GLU A 70 19.55 18.78 -0.73
N MET A 71 20.75 18.73 -1.31
CA MET A 71 21.26 17.51 -1.96
C MET A 71 21.37 16.39 -0.91
N LYS A 72 20.56 15.33 -1.06
CA LYS A 72 20.75 14.09 -0.29
C LYS A 72 21.53 13.08 -1.12
N THR A 73 22.68 12.67 -0.59
CA THR A 73 23.41 11.52 -1.11
C THR A 73 22.67 10.24 -0.73
N VAL A 74 22.39 9.38 -1.70
CA VAL A 74 22.00 8.00 -1.45
C VAL A 74 23.24 7.11 -1.52
N PRO A 75 23.30 5.99 -0.77
CA PRO A 75 24.38 5.02 -0.93
C PRO A 75 24.47 4.58 -2.39
N PHE A 76 25.66 4.75 -2.97
CA PHE A 76 25.97 4.16 -4.27
C PHE A 76 26.15 2.65 -4.02
N ASP A 77 25.12 1.86 -4.31
CA ASP A 77 25.18 0.41 -4.23
C ASP A 77 26.14 -0.10 -5.33
N LYS A 78 27.43 -0.19 -4.97
CA LYS A 78 28.38 -1.07 -5.64
C LYS A 78 28.08 -2.50 -5.20
N ASN A 79 27.02 -3.09 -5.74
CA ASN A 79 27.08 -4.51 -6.05
C ASN A 79 27.97 -4.66 -7.28
N GLY A 80 29.27 -4.55 -7.01
CA GLY A 80 30.32 -5.05 -7.87
C GLY A 80 30.18 -6.56 -7.94
N ASN A 81 29.58 -7.06 -9.01
CA ASN A 81 30.05 -8.31 -9.60
C ASN A 81 31.30 -7.96 -10.40
N GLU A 82 32.45 -8.11 -9.76
CA GLU A 82 33.75 -8.30 -10.42
C GLU A 82 34.25 -9.67 -9.94
N ASP A 83 34.54 -10.57 -10.89
CA ASP A 83 35.44 -11.70 -10.69
C ASP A 83 36.84 -11.21 -10.26
#